data_AF-A0A9E7TF60-F1
#
_entry.id   AF-A0A9E7TF60-F1
#
_cell.length_a   1.000
_cell.length_b   1.000
_cell.length_c   1.000
_cell.angle_alpha   90.00
_cell.angle_beta   90.00
_cell.angle_gamma   90.00
#
_symmetry.space_group_name_H-M   'P 1'
#
loop_
_entity.id
_entity.type
_entity.pdbx_description
1 polymer ?
#
loop_
_entity_poly.entity_id
_entity_poly.type
_entity_poly.pdbx_seq_one_letter_code
_entity_poly.pdbx_strand_id
1 'polypeptide(L)' 'MTAYYIHLPQDFHDYEWEYEKKGWLLLMIDISGKSYFFTFYDPVRLGQTIKDNLSEYNYFF' A
#
# COMPACT_ATOMS: atom_id res chain seq x y z
N MET A 1 -10.45 17.07 18.34
CA MET A 1 -9.34 16.26 17.81
C MET A 1 -9.85 14.85 17.60
N THR A 2 -9.72 14.33 16.39
CA THR A 2 -10.10 12.94 16.09
C THR A 2 -8.95 12.03 16.52
N ALA A 3 -9.20 11.11 17.45
CA ALA A 3 -8.21 10.11 17.82
C ALA A 3 -8.07 9.09 16.68
N TYR A 4 -6.83 8.80 16.30
CA TYR A 4 -6.51 7.76 15.35
C TYR A 4 -5.42 6.84 15.91
N TYR A 5 -5.52 5.56 15.60
CA TYR A 5 -4.50 4.54 15.93
C TYR A 5 -4.17 3.75 14.69
N ILE A 6 -2.88 3.58 14.41
CA ILE A 6 -2.38 2.82 13.27
C ILE A 6 -1.87 1.49 13.80
N HIS A 7 -2.40 0.40 13.27
CA HIS A 7 -1.95 -0.95 13.59
C HIS A 7 -0.95 -1.41 12.53
N LEU A 8 0.34 -1.28 12.85
CA LEU A 8 1.39 -1.88 12.05
C LEU A 8 1.44 -3.40 12.29
N PRO A 9 1.79 -4.21 11.27
CA PRO A 9 2.14 -5.61 11.48
C PRO A 9 3.21 -5.75 12.56
N GLN A 10 3.11 -6.78 13.41
CA GLN A 10 4.05 -6.98 14.53
C GLN A 10 5.48 -7.18 14.04
N ASP A 11 5.63 -7.77 12.87
CA ASP A 11 6.85 -8.12 12.16
C ASP A 11 7.24 -7.09 11.09
N PHE A 12 6.60 -5.91 11.10
CA PHE A 12 6.81 -4.89 10.06
C PHE A 12 8.29 -4.53 9.87
N HIS A 13 9.07 -4.44 10.95
CA HIS A 13 10.48 -4.08 10.85
C HIS A 13 11.33 -5.18 10.19
N ASP A 14 10.99 -6.45 10.42
CA ASP A 14 11.70 -7.59 9.84
C ASP A 14 11.38 -7.76 8.35
N TYR A 15 10.20 -7.29 7.91
CA TYR A 15 9.67 -7.45 6.56
C TYR A 15 9.41 -6.13 5.82
N GLU A 16 9.99 -5.01 6.29
CA GLU A 16 9.82 -3.69 5.67
C GLU A 16 10.16 -3.72 4.17
N TRP A 17 11.27 -4.39 3.85
CA TRP A 17 11.77 -4.58 2.49
C TRP A 17 10.77 -5.28 1.55
N GLU A 18 9.88 -6.12 2.09
CA GLU A 18 8.85 -6.77 1.27
C GLU A 18 7.84 -5.76 0.77
N TYR A 19 7.41 -4.83 1.63
CA TYR A 19 6.47 -3.77 1.27
C TYR A 19 7.09 -2.77 0.31
N GLU A 20 8.37 -2.42 0.49
CA GLU A 20 9.12 -1.58 -0.46
C GLU A 20 9.20 -2.24 -1.84
N LYS A 21 9.58 -3.51 -1.91
CA LYS A 21 9.69 -4.26 -3.16
C LYS A 21 8.34 -4.41 -3.86
N LYS A 22 7.28 -4.64 -3.08
CA LYS A 22 5.90 -4.78 -3.56
C LYS A 22 5.29 -3.45 -3.98
N GLY A 23 5.68 -2.36 -3.33
CA GLY A 23 5.19 -1.00 -3.58
C GLY A 23 3.80 -0.70 -3.04
N TRP A 24 3.30 -1.49 -2.08
CA TRP A 24 2.07 -1.15 -1.37
C TRP A 24 1.97 -1.83 -0.01
N LEU A 25 1.21 -1.19 0.88
CA LEU A 25 0.98 -1.60 2.26
C LEU A 25 -0.50 -1.46 2.61
N LEU A 26 -1.09 -2.51 3.19
CA LEU A 26 -2.46 -2.49 3.70
C LEU A 26 -2.40 -2.36 5.22
N LEU A 27 -3.00 -1.31 5.78
CA LEU A 27 -3.06 -1.08 7.22
C LEU A 27 -4.48 -1.00 7.72
N MET A 28 -4.68 -1.50 8.95
CA MET A 28 -5.87 -1.23 9.73
C MET A 28 -5.63 0.06 10.53
N ILE A 29 -6.54 1.02 10.38
CA ILE A 29 -6.51 2.28 11.12
C ILE A 29 -7.82 2.45 11.85
N ASP A 30 -7.75 2.66 13.16
CA ASP A 30 -8.90 3.01 13.97
C ASP A 30 -9.07 4.53 13.95
N ILE A 31 -10.26 4.99 13.58
CA ILE A 31 -10.64 6.41 13.54
C ILE A 31 -11.94 6.54 14.33
N SER A 32 -11.93 7.32 15.41
CA SER A 32 -13.11 7.52 16.28
C SER A 32 -13.77 6.21 16.74
N GLY A 33 -12.97 5.20 17.06
CA GLY A 33 -13.47 3.89 17.53
C GLY A 33 -14.05 2.98 16.44
N LYS A 34 -13.85 3.32 15.16
CA LYS A 34 -14.17 2.46 14.02
C LYS A 34 -12.91 2.07 13.28
N SER A 35 -12.78 0.80 12.92
CA SER A 35 -11.64 0.28 12.17
C SER A 35 -11.89 0.35 10.67
N TYR A 36 -10.88 0.81 9.93
CA TYR A 36 -10.90 0.91 8.48
C TYR A 36 -9.63 0.30 7.91
N PHE A 37 -9.75 -0.30 6.72
CA PHE A 37 -8.58 -0.76 5.96
C PHE A 37 -8.20 0.29 4.92
N PHE A 38 -6.92 0.65 4.90
CA PHE A 38 -6.35 1.58 3.93
C PHE A 38 -5.21 0.91 3.18
N THR A 39 -5.25 0.98 1.85
CA THR A 39 -4.12 0.60 1.01
C THR A 39 -3.33 1.83 0.64
N PHE A 40 -2.06 1.86 1.06
CA PHE A 40 -1.08 2.87 0.71
C PHE A 40 -0.21 2.32 -0.41
N TYR A 41 -0.13 3.04 -1.52
CA TYR A 41 0.69 2.67 -2.66
C TYR A 41 1.93 3.56 -2.72
N ASP A 42 3.07 2.97 -3.05
CA ASP A 42 4.22 3.72 -3.55
C ASP A 42 3.85 4.25 -4.96
N PRO A 43 3.82 5.57 -5.17
CA PRO A 43 3.37 6.15 -6.43
C PRO A 43 4.30 5.81 -7.60
N VAL A 44 5.61 5.63 -7.36
CA VAL A 44 6.58 5.26 -8.39
C VAL A 44 6.36 3.82 -8.81
N ARG A 45 6.25 2.89 -7.85
CA ARG A 45 6.03 1.48 -8.12
C ARG A 45 4.68 1.24 -8.79
N LEU A 46 3.63 1.90 -8.32
CA LEU A 46 2.30 1.84 -8.96
C LEU A 46 2.35 2.32 -10.41
N GLY A 47 3.03 3.43 -10.68
CA GLY A 47 3.19 3.95 -12.04
C GLY A 47 3.96 2.99 -12.96
N GLN A 48 5.02 2.35 -12.44
CA GLN A 48 5.75 1.31 -13.15
C GLN A 48 4.85 0.11 -13.44
N THR A 49 4.16 -0.42 -12.43
CA THR A 49 3.24 -1.56 -12.60
C THR A 49 2.15 -1.28 -13.63
N ILE A 50 1.55 -0.09 -13.62
CA ILE A 50 0.54 0.29 -14.64
C ILE A 50 1.15 0.28 -16.04
N LYS A 51 2.34 0.88 -16.22
CA LYS A 51 3.04 0.91 -17.53
C LYS A 51 3.41 -0.49 -18.01
N ASP A 52 3.97 -1.30 -17.12
CA ASP A 52 4.38 -2.67 -17.42
C ASP A 52 3.17 -3.48 -17.88
N ASN A 53 2.06 -3.45 -17.14
CA ASN A 53 0.81 -4.12 -17.52
C ASN A 53 0.29 -3.62 -18.87
N LEU A 54 0.20 -2.30 -19.09
CA LEU A 54 -0.26 -1.76 -20.37
C LEU A 54 0.60 -2.22 -21.55
N SER A 55 1.92 -2.29 -21.36
CA SER A 55 2.87 -2.76 -22.36
C SER A 55 2.77 -4.27 -22.62
N GLU A 56 2.52 -5.08 -21.58
CA GLU A 56 2.40 -6.53 -21.66
C GLU A 56 1.15 -6.96 -22.45
N TYR A 57 0.06 -6.21 -22.30
CA TYR A 57 -1.21 -6.51 -22.96
C TYR A 57 -1.35 -5.86 -24.35
N ASN A 58 -0.30 -5.28 -24.93
CA ASN A 58 -0.34 -4.57 -26.22
C ASN A 58 -1.46 -3.52 -26.31
N TYR A 59 -1.84 -2.89 -25.19
CA TYR A 59 -2.72 -1.73 -25.21
C TYR A 59 -1.91 -0.49 -25.63
N PHE A 60 -1.54 -0.43 -26.90
CA PHE A 60 -1.00 0.77 -27.53
C PHE A 60 -2.16 1.62 -28.04
N PHE A 61 -2.19 2.89 -27.65
CA PHE A 61 -2.98 3.93 -28.32
C PHE A 61 -2.23 4.44 -29.55
#